data_AF-A0A9P6SAZ4-F1
#
_entry.id   AF-A0A9P6SAZ4-F1
#
_cell.length_a   1.000
_cell.length_b   1.000
_cell.length_c   1.000
_cell.angle_alpha   90.00
_cell.angle_beta   90.00
_cell.angle_gamma   90.00
#
_symmetry.space_group_name_H-M   'P 1'
#
loop_
_entity.id
_entity.type
_entity.pdbx_description
1 polymer ?
#
loop_
_entity_poly.entity_id
_entity_poly.type
_entity_poly.pdbx_seq_one_letter_code
_entity_poly.pdbx_strand_id
1 'polypeptide(L)'
;MFSFHSHSGQFCMHAKGTLEQVVQSAIDRCFTTYGLSEHMPRYNPDQLYPEEDLENMYDQFLQEAIRLQLKYQDQICLLIGLETEYFNRDSINLVRTLRQPHRQYQLKSSASALSTTTKAIELPQIQYIVGSLHHVHGVPLDFSQELYLKALETVGKGSWEVLFQEYFDTQFEMLQGLEPEVVGHLDLVRIFFGAIKGCHHSHGQEEHADGQESNQNQNQNRLTEELWRLVKRNVDFVIGYGGLFELNSRAWKKGLADAYPQRDILEYILSKNGRVTLSDDSHGPDDVGMYYNPELKRYLEQMNIQQVYYLAPNQKSCTQGEEDTRDQVYETKASAKTGSFQHVHVRAVPTASLNFYHSS
;
A
#
# COMPACT_ATOMS: atom_id res chain seq x y z
N MET A 1 -9.19 11.50 -10.45
CA MET A 1 -9.02 10.57 -9.31
C MET A 1 -7.58 10.11 -9.22
N PHE A 2 -7.19 9.50 -8.10
CA PHE A 2 -5.86 8.92 -7.92
C PHE A 2 -5.90 7.62 -7.11
N SER A 3 -4.93 6.74 -7.33
CA SER A 3 -4.60 5.55 -6.54
C SER A 3 -3.07 5.43 -6.50
N PHE A 4 -2.48 5.04 -5.37
CA PHE A 4 -1.02 4.87 -5.21
C PHE A 4 -0.60 3.44 -4.86
N HIS A 5 -1.49 2.47 -5.04
CA HIS A 5 -1.20 1.07 -4.79
C HIS A 5 -1.76 0.24 -5.93
N SER A 6 -0.89 -0.31 -6.78
CA SER A 6 -1.30 -1.18 -7.89
C SER A 6 -0.21 -2.16 -8.30
N HIS A 7 -0.69 -3.30 -8.83
CA HIS A 7 0.07 -4.46 -9.28
C HIS A 7 -0.44 -4.94 -10.64
N SER A 8 0.41 -5.64 -11.38
CA SER A 8 0.08 -6.22 -12.68
C SER A 8 0.54 -7.67 -12.78
N GLY A 9 -0.21 -8.49 -13.52
CA GLY A 9 0.17 -9.89 -13.75
C GLY A 9 1.50 -10.08 -14.50
N GLN A 10 2.02 -9.01 -15.11
CA GLN A 10 3.31 -8.99 -15.78
C GLN A 10 4.49 -9.03 -14.80
N PHE A 11 4.32 -8.48 -13.59
CA PHE A 11 5.40 -8.35 -12.60
C PHE A 11 5.01 -8.84 -11.19
N CYS A 12 3.76 -9.28 -11.01
CA CYS A 12 3.24 -9.89 -9.79
C CYS A 12 2.50 -11.19 -10.15
N MET A 13 3.01 -12.33 -9.65
CA MET A 13 2.56 -13.67 -10.04
C MET A 13 1.09 -13.99 -9.66
N HIS A 14 0.54 -13.27 -8.69
CA HIS A 14 -0.84 -13.43 -8.24
C HIS A 14 -1.77 -12.31 -8.73
N ALA A 15 -1.27 -11.44 -9.62
CA ALA A 15 -2.04 -10.45 -10.35
C ALA A 15 -2.35 -10.92 -11.79
N LYS A 16 -3.06 -10.09 -12.56
CA LYS A 16 -3.50 -10.39 -13.93
C LYS A 16 -3.19 -9.24 -14.89
N GLY A 17 -3.07 -9.56 -16.18
CA GLY A 17 -2.87 -8.58 -17.25
C GLY A 17 -1.48 -7.95 -17.27
N THR A 18 -1.23 -7.12 -18.28
CA THR A 18 0.02 -6.37 -18.40
C THR A 18 -0.03 -5.05 -17.62
N LEU A 19 1.14 -4.49 -17.29
CA LEU A 19 1.21 -3.17 -16.65
C LEU A 19 0.55 -2.10 -17.54
N GLU A 20 0.70 -2.21 -18.86
CA GLU A 20 0.06 -1.32 -19.81
C GLU A 20 -1.48 -1.44 -19.80
N GLN A 21 -2.03 -2.65 -19.63
CA GLN A 21 -3.48 -2.84 -19.48
C GLN A 21 -4.02 -2.20 -18.20
N VAL A 22 -3.26 -2.27 -17.10
CA VAL A 22 -3.60 -1.57 -15.85
C VAL A 22 -3.63 -0.05 -16.08
N VAL A 23 -2.60 0.51 -16.74
CA VAL A 23 -2.55 1.95 -17.07
C VAL A 23 -3.71 2.37 -17.97
N GLN A 24 -4.03 1.59 -19.01
CA GLN A 24 -5.17 1.87 -19.90
C GLN A 24 -6.49 1.87 -19.11
N SER A 25 -6.69 0.88 -18.23
CA SER A 25 -7.87 0.82 -17.37
C SER A 25 -8.00 2.04 -16.44
N ALA A 26 -6.88 2.55 -15.92
CA ALA A 26 -6.85 3.77 -15.12
C ALA A 26 -7.24 5.01 -15.94
N ILE A 27 -6.73 5.13 -17.18
CA ILE A 27 -7.11 6.20 -18.12
C ILE A 27 -8.61 6.14 -18.43
N ASP A 28 -9.13 4.95 -18.75
CA ASP A 28 -10.55 4.75 -19.08
C ASP A 28 -11.47 5.13 -17.91
N ARG A 29 -10.99 4.94 -16.67
CA ARG A 29 -11.69 5.35 -15.44
C ARG A 29 -11.39 6.79 -15.00
N CYS A 30 -10.76 7.59 -15.86
CA CYS A 30 -10.46 9.01 -15.63
C CYS A 30 -9.59 9.26 -14.38
N PHE A 31 -8.67 8.35 -14.07
CA PHE A 31 -7.59 8.64 -13.13
C PHE A 31 -6.67 9.69 -13.74
N THR A 32 -6.34 10.71 -12.95
CA THR A 32 -5.44 11.82 -13.34
C THR A 32 -4.02 11.56 -12.87
N THR A 33 -3.88 10.79 -11.78
CA THR A 33 -2.60 10.35 -11.22
C THR A 33 -2.73 8.89 -10.84
N TYR A 34 -1.73 8.06 -11.13
CA TYR A 34 -1.77 6.65 -10.77
C TYR A 34 -0.37 6.16 -10.40
N GLY A 35 -0.29 5.44 -9.29
CA GLY A 35 0.94 4.88 -8.77
C GLY A 35 1.13 3.44 -9.22
N LEU A 36 2.27 3.16 -9.85
CA LEU A 36 2.72 1.82 -10.22
C LEU A 36 3.65 1.32 -9.11
N SER A 37 3.23 0.34 -8.30
CA SER A 37 3.89 0.01 -7.03
C SER A 37 4.06 -1.50 -6.86
N GLU A 38 4.58 -2.19 -7.87
CA GLU A 38 4.83 -3.63 -7.78
C GLU A 38 5.65 -3.98 -6.52
N HIS A 39 5.46 -5.20 -6.03
CA HIS A 39 6.25 -5.71 -4.92
C HIS A 39 7.75 -5.61 -5.20
N MET A 40 8.52 -5.17 -4.20
CA MET A 40 9.96 -5.21 -4.27
C MET A 40 10.50 -6.66 -4.42
N PRO A 41 11.67 -6.85 -5.05
CA PRO A 41 12.27 -8.17 -5.19
C PRO A 41 12.66 -8.77 -3.83
N ARG A 42 12.52 -10.09 -3.70
CA ARG A 42 12.96 -10.89 -2.55
C ARG A 42 14.30 -11.56 -2.91
N TYR A 43 15.28 -11.54 -2.00
CA TYR A 43 16.66 -11.97 -2.30
C TYR A 43 17.06 -13.32 -1.70
N ASN A 44 16.36 -13.79 -0.67
CA ASN A 44 16.65 -15.11 -0.11
C ASN A 44 15.77 -16.16 -0.82
N PRO A 45 16.34 -17.25 -1.36
CA PRO A 45 15.57 -18.35 -1.94
C PRO A 45 14.48 -18.91 -1.03
N ASP A 46 14.69 -18.92 0.29
CA ASP A 46 13.71 -19.40 1.28
C ASP A 46 12.56 -18.40 1.53
N GLN A 47 12.65 -17.20 0.95
CA GLN A 47 11.62 -16.15 0.99
C GLN A 47 10.87 -16.03 -0.34
N LEU A 48 11.22 -16.85 -1.33
CA LEU A 48 10.55 -16.91 -2.62
C LEU A 48 9.35 -17.84 -2.54
N TYR A 49 8.27 -17.50 -3.26
CA TYR A 49 7.36 -18.55 -3.71
C TYR A 49 8.12 -19.47 -4.69
N PRO A 50 7.79 -20.77 -4.80
CA PRO A 50 8.56 -21.76 -5.57
C PRO A 50 8.83 -21.43 -7.05
N GLU A 51 8.18 -20.41 -7.60
CA GLU A 51 8.15 -20.01 -9.00
C GLU A 51 8.85 -18.66 -9.32
N GLU A 52 9.52 -18.02 -8.36
CA GLU A 52 10.00 -16.63 -8.48
C GLU A 52 11.49 -16.47 -8.92
N ASP A 53 11.76 -15.61 -9.92
CA ASP A 53 13.09 -15.04 -10.26
C ASP A 53 12.99 -13.49 -10.32
N LEU A 54 13.00 -12.87 -9.14
CA LEU A 54 12.43 -11.52 -8.92
C LEU A 54 13.32 -10.34 -9.30
N GLU A 55 14.65 -10.48 -9.29
CA GLU A 55 15.53 -9.32 -9.47
C GLU A 55 15.51 -8.82 -10.93
N ASN A 56 15.53 -9.73 -11.90
CA ASN A 56 15.38 -9.39 -13.32
C ASN A 56 13.97 -8.89 -13.64
N MET A 57 12.95 -9.44 -12.98
CA MET A 57 11.55 -9.03 -13.17
C MET A 57 11.33 -7.58 -12.69
N TYR A 58 11.92 -7.19 -11.57
CA TYR A 58 11.78 -5.82 -11.05
C TYR A 58 12.48 -4.78 -11.92
N ASP A 59 13.64 -5.09 -12.50
CA ASP A 59 14.30 -4.16 -13.42
C ASP A 59 13.53 -4.02 -14.75
N GLN A 60 12.90 -5.11 -15.22
CA GLN A 60 11.96 -5.06 -16.34
C GLN A 60 10.72 -4.21 -16.02
N PHE A 61 10.20 -4.31 -14.79
CA PHE A 61 9.12 -3.44 -14.31
C PHE A 61 9.51 -1.96 -14.44
N LEU A 62 10.69 -1.55 -13.97
CA LEU A 62 11.08 -0.14 -14.04
C LEU A 62 11.26 0.37 -15.47
N GLN A 63 11.83 -0.45 -16.35
CA GLN A 63 11.95 -0.10 -17.77
C GLN A 63 10.58 0.07 -18.41
N GLU A 64 9.65 -0.82 -18.12
CA GLU A 64 8.28 -0.75 -18.63
C GLU A 64 7.51 0.43 -18.05
N ALA A 65 7.63 0.69 -16.74
CA ALA A 65 6.99 1.81 -16.05
C ALA A 65 7.42 3.16 -16.65
N ILE A 66 8.71 3.35 -16.97
CA ILE A 66 9.18 4.56 -17.67
C ILE A 66 8.66 4.64 -19.10
N ARG A 67 8.66 3.52 -19.85
CA ARG A 67 8.10 3.51 -21.20
C ARG A 67 6.64 3.97 -21.19
N LEU A 68 5.87 3.49 -20.21
CA LEU A 68 4.46 3.86 -20.04
C LEU A 68 4.29 5.31 -19.56
N GLN A 69 5.12 5.78 -18.62
CA GLN A 69 5.14 7.17 -18.20
C GLN A 69 5.34 8.12 -19.39
N LEU A 70 6.27 7.81 -20.29
CA LEU A 70 6.50 8.59 -21.51
C LEU A 70 5.36 8.46 -22.52
N LYS A 71 4.85 7.24 -22.74
CA LYS A 71 3.79 6.97 -23.73
C LYS A 71 2.47 7.66 -23.37
N TYR A 72 2.13 7.73 -22.09
CA TYR A 72 0.84 8.20 -21.60
C TYR A 72 0.90 9.54 -20.84
N GLN A 73 2.02 10.27 -20.89
CA GLN A 73 2.23 11.54 -20.17
C GLN A 73 1.15 12.60 -20.44
N ASP A 74 0.55 12.62 -21.64
CA ASP A 74 -0.49 13.58 -22.03
C ASP A 74 -1.90 13.17 -21.55
N GLN A 75 -2.05 11.96 -20.99
CA GLN A 75 -3.34 11.38 -20.58
C GLN A 75 -3.42 11.16 -19.06
N ILE A 76 -2.33 10.73 -18.43
CA ILE A 76 -2.28 10.39 -17.00
C ILE A 76 -0.88 10.64 -16.42
N CYS A 77 -0.83 11.16 -15.19
CA CYS A 77 0.42 11.27 -14.44
C CYS A 77 0.75 9.93 -13.75
N LEU A 78 1.77 9.23 -14.22
CA LEU A 78 2.23 7.98 -13.60
C LEU A 78 3.37 8.25 -12.61
N LEU A 79 3.26 7.71 -11.40
CA LEU A 79 4.33 7.67 -10.41
C LEU A 79 4.85 6.24 -10.27
N ILE A 80 6.17 6.07 -10.28
CA ILE A 80 6.85 4.79 -10.13
C ILE A 80 7.23 4.63 -8.66
N GLY A 81 6.61 3.68 -8.00
CA GLY A 81 6.84 3.35 -6.61
C GLY A 81 7.28 1.90 -6.45
N LEU A 82 7.26 1.45 -5.21
CA LEU A 82 7.36 0.04 -4.84
C LEU A 82 6.50 -0.22 -3.62
N GLU A 83 6.00 -1.44 -3.51
CA GLU A 83 5.46 -1.95 -2.27
C GLU A 83 6.51 -2.76 -1.51
N THR A 84 6.64 -2.51 -0.20
CA THR A 84 7.66 -3.17 0.62
C THR A 84 7.27 -4.58 1.04
N GLU A 85 8.30 -5.43 1.17
CA GLU A 85 8.24 -6.72 1.84
C GLU A 85 9.25 -6.74 3.01
N TYR A 86 8.77 -6.43 4.21
CA TYR A 86 9.63 -6.27 5.40
C TYR A 86 9.76 -7.55 6.21
N PHE A 87 10.86 -8.27 6.03
CA PHE A 87 11.26 -9.45 6.79
C PHE A 87 12.06 -9.11 8.04
N ASN A 88 13.01 -8.18 7.91
CA ASN A 88 13.90 -7.76 8.96
C ASN A 88 14.61 -6.47 8.52
N ARG A 89 15.59 -6.02 9.31
CA ARG A 89 16.36 -4.81 9.02
C ARG A 89 17.13 -4.83 7.68
N ASP A 90 17.42 -5.99 7.11
CA ASP A 90 18.03 -6.07 5.78
C ASP A 90 17.06 -5.66 4.68
N SER A 91 15.74 -5.90 4.85
CA SER A 91 14.70 -5.36 3.96
C SER A 91 14.77 -3.83 3.88
N ILE A 92 15.04 -3.14 5.00
CA ILE A 92 15.18 -1.67 5.01
C ILE A 92 16.36 -1.23 4.12
N ASN A 93 17.51 -1.90 4.26
CA ASN A 93 18.70 -1.58 3.47
C ASN A 93 18.47 -1.85 1.98
N LEU A 94 17.72 -2.90 1.67
CA LEU A 94 17.36 -3.23 0.31
C LEU A 94 16.44 -2.16 -0.31
N VAL A 95 15.35 -1.77 0.36
CA VAL A 95 14.47 -0.70 -0.13
C VAL A 95 15.26 0.60 -0.37
N ARG A 96 16.16 0.97 0.55
CA ARG A 96 17.03 2.14 0.39
C ARG A 96 17.96 2.01 -0.82
N THR A 97 18.45 0.81 -1.12
CA THR A 97 19.30 0.52 -2.27
C THR A 97 18.49 0.59 -3.57
N LEU A 98 17.29 0.02 -3.62
CA LEU A 98 16.38 0.07 -4.77
C LEU A 98 15.97 1.50 -5.13
N ARG A 99 15.90 2.39 -4.12
CA ARG A 99 15.59 3.82 -4.32
C ARG A 99 16.76 4.64 -4.90
N GLN A 100 17.99 4.11 -4.92
CA GLN A 100 19.14 4.84 -5.48
C GLN A 100 19.09 4.86 -7.03
N PRO A 101 19.34 6.02 -7.67
CA PRO A 101 19.27 6.18 -9.13
C PRO A 101 20.37 5.42 -9.90
N HIS A 102 21.48 5.07 -9.25
CA HIS A 102 22.60 4.38 -9.87
C HIS A 102 22.83 3.01 -9.23
N ARG A 103 22.05 2.00 -9.64
CA ARG A 103 22.34 0.61 -9.28
C ARG A 103 23.50 0.10 -10.14
N GLN A 104 24.59 -0.36 -9.51
CA GLN A 104 25.65 -1.06 -10.24
C GLN A 104 25.19 -2.50 -10.53
N TYR A 105 24.70 -2.73 -11.74
CA TYR A 105 24.30 -4.05 -12.20
C TYR A 105 25.54 -4.92 -12.48
N GLN A 106 25.75 -5.98 -11.69
CA GLN A 106 26.63 -7.07 -12.06
C GLN A 106 25.79 -8.14 -12.76
N LEU A 107 25.70 -8.09 -14.09
CA LEU A 107 25.32 -9.28 -14.88
C LEU A 107 26.32 -10.38 -14.57
N LYS A 108 25.99 -11.29 -13.66
CA LYS A 108 26.64 -12.60 -13.65
C LYS A 108 26.14 -13.33 -14.89
N SER A 109 26.81 -13.10 -16.02
CA SER A 109 26.66 -13.94 -17.19
C SER A 109 26.96 -15.38 -16.76
N SER A 110 25.98 -16.27 -16.89
CA SER A 110 26.19 -17.70 -16.80
C SER A 110 27.36 -18.11 -17.70
N ALA A 111 28.41 -18.64 -17.07
CA ALA A 111 29.51 -19.45 -17.62
C ALA A 111 30.11 -19.05 -18.99
N SER A 112 31.39 -18.69 -18.91
CA SER A 112 32.40 -18.63 -19.98
C SER A 112 32.23 -17.55 -21.06
N ALA A 113 32.73 -16.34 -20.76
CA ALA A 113 33.45 -15.54 -21.74
C ALA A 113 34.37 -14.55 -21.03
N LEU A 114 35.66 -14.60 -21.36
CA LEU A 114 36.64 -13.58 -20.99
C LEU A 114 36.15 -12.18 -21.39
N SER A 115 36.40 -11.21 -20.52
CA SER A 115 36.38 -9.77 -20.79
C SER A 115 35.06 -9.20 -21.31
N THR A 116 34.21 -8.70 -20.41
CA THR A 116 33.16 -7.74 -20.76
C THR A 116 33.12 -6.60 -19.75
N THR A 117 33.36 -5.40 -20.26
CA THR A 117 33.09 -4.12 -19.58
C THR A 117 31.62 -4.11 -19.16
N THR A 118 31.34 -4.24 -17.86
CA THR A 118 29.99 -4.06 -17.32
C THR A 118 29.58 -2.61 -17.53
N LYS A 119 28.73 -2.38 -18.53
CA LYS A 119 28.10 -1.07 -18.73
C LYS A 119 27.11 -0.89 -17.57
N ALA A 120 27.38 0.04 -16.67
CA ALA A 120 26.41 0.42 -15.65
C ALA A 120 25.13 0.89 -16.37
N ILE A 121 24.02 0.18 -16.15
CA ILE A 121 22.71 0.61 -16.61
C ILE A 121 22.17 1.54 -15.52
N GLU A 122 21.88 2.79 -15.89
CA GLU A 122 21.18 3.72 -15.01
C GLU A 122 19.70 3.32 -15.01
N LEU A 123 19.23 2.77 -13.89
CA LEU A 123 17.85 2.35 -13.74
C LEU A 123 16.99 3.53 -13.26
N PRO A 124 15.72 3.58 -13.65
CA PRO A 124 14.81 4.63 -13.21
C PRO A 124 14.71 4.72 -11.69
N GLN A 125 14.59 5.94 -11.18
CA GLN A 125 14.47 6.20 -9.75
C GLN A 125 13.06 5.89 -9.24
N ILE A 126 12.99 5.14 -8.14
CA ILE A 126 11.75 4.97 -7.36
C ILE A 126 11.36 6.28 -6.71
N GLN A 127 10.14 6.72 -6.94
CA GLN A 127 9.65 8.05 -6.55
C GLN A 127 8.96 8.03 -5.18
N TYR A 128 8.34 6.91 -4.79
CA TYR A 128 7.66 6.76 -3.50
C TYR A 128 7.61 5.30 -3.05
N ILE A 129 7.34 5.08 -1.77
CA ILE A 129 7.23 3.76 -1.14
C ILE A 129 5.82 3.59 -0.58
N VAL A 130 5.21 2.44 -0.87
CA VAL A 130 4.07 1.89 -0.15
C VAL A 130 4.61 0.95 0.93
N GLY A 131 4.59 1.40 2.18
CA GLY A 131 5.08 0.63 3.32
C GLY A 131 4.04 -0.35 3.82
N SER A 132 4.21 -1.62 3.46
CA SER A 132 3.29 -2.73 3.72
C SER A 132 3.96 -3.87 4.49
N LEU A 133 3.14 -4.65 5.21
CA LEU A 133 3.51 -5.93 5.82
C LEU A 133 2.54 -7.01 5.39
N HIS A 134 3.04 -8.07 4.75
CA HIS A 134 2.24 -9.24 4.34
C HIS A 134 2.51 -10.49 5.20
N HIS A 135 3.53 -10.44 6.04
CA HIS A 135 3.93 -11.54 6.91
C HIS A 135 4.50 -11.02 8.23
N VAL A 136 4.55 -11.90 9.23
CA VAL A 136 5.27 -11.64 10.50
C VAL A 136 6.23 -12.79 10.73
N HIS A 137 7.50 -12.47 10.99
CA HIS A 137 8.59 -13.46 11.10
C HIS A 137 8.65 -14.45 9.91
N GLY A 138 8.37 -13.95 8.70
CA GLY A 138 8.35 -14.74 7.47
C GLY A 138 7.13 -15.66 7.27
N VAL A 139 6.13 -15.59 8.14
CA VAL A 139 4.87 -16.36 7.99
C VAL A 139 3.78 -15.47 7.38
N PRO A 140 3.25 -15.78 6.18
CA PRO A 140 2.24 -14.96 5.50
C PRO A 140 0.93 -14.80 6.27
N LEU A 141 0.29 -13.63 6.13
CA LEU A 141 -0.97 -13.28 6.79
C LEU A 141 -2.17 -13.19 5.84
N ASP A 142 -1.95 -12.82 4.59
CA ASP A 142 -2.99 -12.32 3.69
C ASP A 142 -3.24 -13.18 2.44
N PHE A 143 -2.41 -14.21 2.26
CA PHE A 143 -2.54 -15.16 1.15
C PHE A 143 -3.75 -16.09 1.29
N SER A 144 -3.93 -16.71 2.46
CA SER A 144 -5.06 -17.61 2.74
C SER A 144 -5.39 -17.70 4.23
N GLN A 145 -6.63 -18.08 4.55
CA GLN A 145 -7.05 -18.37 5.92
C GLN A 145 -6.20 -19.46 6.57
N GLU A 146 -5.79 -20.48 5.81
CA GLU A 146 -4.96 -21.56 6.33
C GLU A 146 -3.58 -21.06 6.77
N LEU A 147 -2.91 -20.25 5.95
CA LEU A 147 -1.60 -19.67 6.30
C LEU A 147 -1.72 -18.66 7.44
N TYR A 148 -2.80 -17.88 7.48
CA TYR A 148 -3.08 -16.99 8.59
C TYR A 148 -3.25 -17.73 9.92
N LEU A 149 -4.01 -18.84 9.93
CA LEU A 149 -4.14 -19.69 11.12
C LEU A 149 -2.80 -20.34 11.50
N LYS A 150 -1.94 -20.66 10.52
CA LYS A 150 -0.57 -21.09 10.80
C LYS A 150 0.24 -19.98 11.48
N ALA A 151 0.14 -18.73 11.03
CA ALA A 151 0.78 -17.59 11.68
C ALA A 151 0.27 -17.37 13.11
N LEU A 152 -1.03 -17.54 13.34
CA LEU A 152 -1.63 -17.51 14.68
C LEU A 152 -1.00 -18.56 15.61
N GLU A 153 -0.80 -19.78 15.13
CA GLU A 153 -0.19 -20.85 15.93
C GLU A 153 1.31 -20.64 16.13
N THR A 154 2.08 -20.30 15.09
CA THR A 154 3.54 -20.25 15.16
C THR A 154 4.08 -18.94 15.73
N VAL A 155 3.52 -17.81 15.32
CA VAL A 155 3.92 -16.47 15.77
C VAL A 155 3.09 -16.04 16.97
N GLY A 156 1.76 -16.15 16.83
CA GLY A 156 0.82 -15.80 17.90
C GLY A 156 0.83 -16.78 19.08
N LYS A 157 1.45 -17.96 18.95
CA LYS A 157 1.43 -19.02 19.97
C LYS A 157 0.00 -19.38 20.41
N GLY A 158 -0.93 -19.35 19.45
CA GLY A 158 -2.37 -19.56 19.66
C GLY A 158 -3.14 -18.33 20.20
N SER A 159 -2.48 -17.21 20.47
CA SER A 159 -3.10 -15.94 20.86
C SER A 159 -3.07 -14.93 19.72
N TRP A 160 -4.23 -14.43 19.36
CA TRP A 160 -4.36 -13.37 18.37
C TRP A 160 -3.80 -12.05 18.89
N GLU A 161 -3.85 -11.80 20.21
CA GLU A 161 -3.24 -10.60 20.80
C GLU A 161 -1.72 -10.60 20.62
N VAL A 162 -1.08 -11.76 20.80
CA VAL A 162 0.36 -11.91 20.56
C VAL A 162 0.67 -11.72 19.07
N LEU A 163 -0.11 -12.31 18.16
CA LEU A 163 0.09 -12.12 16.72
C LEU A 163 -0.01 -10.64 16.33
N PHE A 164 -1.00 -9.93 16.86
CA PHE A 164 -1.23 -8.52 16.57
C PHE A 164 -0.14 -7.63 17.19
N GLN A 165 0.33 -7.96 18.39
CA GLN A 165 1.46 -7.28 19.01
C GLN A 165 2.70 -7.41 18.13
N GLU A 166 3.05 -8.64 17.72
CA GLU A 166 4.20 -8.91 16.83
C GLU A 166 4.05 -8.16 15.50
N TYR A 167 2.84 -8.12 14.92
CA TYR A 167 2.55 -7.35 13.71
C TYR A 167 2.79 -5.85 13.89
N PHE A 168 2.22 -5.22 14.93
CA PHE A 168 2.37 -3.77 15.14
C PHE A 168 3.80 -3.38 15.57
N ASP A 169 4.53 -4.26 16.26
CA ASP A 169 5.95 -4.04 16.54
C ASP A 169 6.81 -4.14 15.27
N THR A 170 6.60 -5.18 14.46
CA THR A 170 7.26 -5.34 13.14
C THR A 170 6.97 -4.15 12.23
N GLN A 171 5.71 -3.67 12.23
CA GLN A 171 5.30 -2.51 11.44
C GLN A 171 6.04 -1.26 11.91
N PHE A 172 6.17 -1.06 13.23
CA PHE A 172 6.87 0.09 13.78
C PHE A 172 8.34 0.13 13.38
N GLU A 173 9.02 -1.02 13.37
CA GLU A 173 10.40 -1.10 12.90
C GLU A 173 10.54 -0.70 11.42
N MET A 174 9.64 -1.19 10.56
CA MET A 174 9.58 -0.80 9.15
C MET A 174 9.37 0.70 9.01
N LEU A 175 8.39 1.26 9.73
CA LEU A 175 8.07 2.69 9.71
C LEU A 175 9.27 3.54 10.13
N GLN A 176 9.95 3.18 11.23
CA GLN A 176 11.15 3.88 11.69
C GLN A 176 12.32 3.78 10.70
N GLY A 177 12.41 2.66 9.99
CA GLY A 177 13.46 2.41 9.00
C GLY A 177 13.26 3.16 7.69
N LEU A 178 12.01 3.29 7.23
CA LEU A 178 11.69 3.73 5.88
C LEU A 178 11.01 5.09 5.80
N GLU A 179 10.20 5.46 6.80
CA GLU A 179 9.31 6.64 6.74
C GLU A 179 8.56 6.70 5.39
N PRO A 180 7.82 5.64 4.98
CA PRO A 180 7.25 5.54 3.64
C PRO A 180 6.27 6.68 3.36
N GLU A 181 6.23 7.15 2.11
CA GLU A 181 5.30 8.22 1.71
C GLU A 181 3.84 7.80 1.86
N VAL A 182 3.54 6.53 1.59
CA VAL A 182 2.23 5.90 1.80
C VAL A 182 2.41 4.69 2.73
N VAL A 183 1.63 4.62 3.80
CA VAL A 183 1.54 3.44 4.67
C VAL A 183 0.40 2.57 4.17
N GLY A 184 0.75 1.38 3.68
CA GLY A 184 -0.17 0.38 3.15
C GLY A 184 -0.98 -0.29 4.25
N HIS A 185 -2.25 -0.58 3.96
CA HIS A 185 -3.25 -1.31 4.75
C HIS A 185 -2.80 -1.61 6.19
N LEU A 186 -2.83 -0.56 7.01
CA LEU A 186 -2.15 -0.47 8.31
C LEU A 186 -2.52 -1.60 9.29
N ASP A 187 -3.71 -2.17 9.19
CA ASP A 187 -4.20 -3.25 10.05
C ASP A 187 -4.55 -4.52 9.27
N LEU A 188 -3.78 -4.82 8.22
CA LEU A 188 -3.92 -6.04 7.40
C LEU A 188 -4.00 -7.33 8.23
N VAL A 189 -3.35 -7.36 9.41
CA VAL A 189 -3.43 -8.49 10.35
C VAL A 189 -4.88 -8.87 10.73
N ARG A 190 -5.86 -7.99 10.49
CA ARG A 190 -7.29 -8.25 10.75
C ARG A 190 -8.00 -8.97 9.60
N ILE A 191 -7.36 -9.17 8.44
CA ILE A 191 -7.97 -9.70 7.20
C ILE A 191 -8.75 -11.00 7.40
N PHE A 192 -8.25 -11.92 8.23
CA PHE A 192 -8.88 -13.20 8.53
C PHE A 192 -9.22 -13.35 10.02
N PHE A 193 -9.45 -12.24 10.73
CA PHE A 193 -9.74 -12.28 12.16
C PHE A 193 -10.97 -13.13 12.50
N GLY A 194 -12.01 -13.08 11.66
CA GLY A 194 -13.20 -13.92 11.82
C GLY A 194 -12.99 -15.42 11.57
N ALA A 195 -11.83 -15.86 11.08
CA ALA A 195 -11.48 -17.28 10.98
C ALA A 195 -11.02 -17.87 12.33
N ILE A 196 -10.68 -17.03 13.31
CA ILE A 196 -10.21 -17.45 14.62
C ILE A 196 -11.41 -17.97 15.43
N LYS A 197 -11.31 -19.20 15.96
CA LYS A 197 -12.41 -19.81 16.73
C LYS A 197 -12.79 -18.93 17.93
N GLY A 198 -14.08 -18.62 18.04
CA GLY A 198 -14.61 -17.74 19.08
C GLY A 198 -14.63 -16.27 18.70
N CYS A 199 -14.01 -15.87 17.59
CA CYS A 199 -14.11 -14.54 16.99
C CYS A 199 -15.14 -14.58 15.85
N HIS A 200 -16.18 -13.73 15.88
CA HIS A 200 -17.24 -13.71 14.88
C HIS A 200 -17.37 -12.32 14.24
N HIS A 201 -17.30 -12.24 12.91
CA HIS A 201 -17.76 -11.05 12.19
C HIS A 201 -19.28 -11.09 12.07
N SER A 202 -19.99 -10.23 12.81
CA SER A 202 -21.41 -9.99 12.53
C SER A 202 -21.51 -9.11 11.28
N HIS A 203 -21.78 -9.72 10.12
CA HIS A 203 -22.34 -8.97 8.99
C HIS A 203 -23.74 -8.52 9.40
N GLY A 204 -23.96 -7.21 9.46
CA GLY A 204 -25.27 -6.66 9.78
C GLY A 204 -26.28 -6.94 8.68
N GLN A 205 -27.00 -8.06 8.78
CA GLN A 205 -28.40 -8.25 8.41
C GLN A 205 -28.99 -9.38 9.28
N GLU A 206 -29.72 -9.02 10.34
CA GLU A 206 -30.54 -9.96 11.10
C GLU A 206 -31.88 -10.15 10.38
N GLU A 207 -32.18 -11.37 9.92
CA GLU A 207 -33.57 -11.82 9.83
C GLU A 207 -33.95 -12.40 11.20
N HIS A 208 -34.86 -11.71 11.89
CA HIS A 208 -35.36 -12.14 13.19
C HIS A 208 -36.22 -13.42 13.05
N ALA A 209 -35.81 -14.47 13.76
CA ALA A 209 -36.72 -15.52 14.21
C ALA A 209 -36.44 -15.81 15.70
N ASP A 210 -37.48 -15.58 16.50
CA ASP A 210 -37.68 -16.03 17.88
C ASP A 210 -36.62 -15.71 18.95
N GLY A 211 -36.84 -14.58 19.64
CA GLY A 211 -37.43 -14.70 20.98
C GLY A 211 -36.66 -15.46 22.06
N GLN A 212 -35.35 -15.26 22.19
CA GLN A 212 -34.64 -15.37 23.48
C GLN A 212 -33.53 -14.32 23.54
N GLU A 213 -33.63 -13.38 24.48
CA GLU A 213 -32.54 -12.46 24.85
C GLU A 213 -31.37 -13.27 25.39
N SER A 214 -30.47 -13.68 24.50
CA SER A 214 -29.16 -14.21 24.86
C SER A 214 -28.11 -13.13 24.58
N ASN A 215 -27.31 -12.86 25.61
CA ASN A 215 -26.20 -11.90 25.64
C ASN A 215 -25.02 -12.39 24.76
N GLN A 216 -25.22 -12.65 23.47
CA GLN A 216 -24.21 -13.27 22.58
C GLN A 216 -23.93 -12.50 21.27
N ASN A 217 -24.11 -11.17 21.25
CA ASN A 217 -23.64 -10.29 20.17
C ASN A 217 -22.28 -9.63 20.48
N GLN A 218 -21.31 -10.39 21.00
CA GLN A 218 -19.95 -9.89 21.22
C GLN A 218 -18.90 -10.78 20.56
N ASN A 219 -18.49 -10.41 19.35
CA ASN A 219 -17.07 -10.25 19.07
C ASN A 219 -16.84 -9.21 17.97
N GLN A 220 -17.05 -7.94 18.33
CA GLN A 220 -16.50 -6.85 17.54
C GLN A 220 -14.97 -7.02 17.49
N ASN A 221 -14.35 -6.72 16.36
CA ASN A 221 -12.91 -6.70 16.12
C ASN A 221 -12.14 -5.69 17.03
N ARG A 222 -12.51 -5.58 18.30
CA ARG A 222 -12.08 -4.52 19.21
C ARG A 222 -10.73 -4.88 19.76
N LEU A 223 -9.74 -4.06 19.43
CA LEU A 223 -8.40 -4.19 19.98
C LEU A 223 -8.42 -3.98 21.51
N THR A 224 -7.55 -4.73 22.20
CA THR A 224 -7.32 -4.53 23.65
C THR A 224 -6.65 -3.18 23.91
N GLU A 225 -6.65 -2.73 25.17
CA GLU A 225 -5.96 -1.47 25.53
C GLU A 225 -4.47 -1.50 25.18
N GLU A 226 -3.81 -2.65 25.36
CA GLU A 226 -2.39 -2.82 25.03
C GLU A 226 -2.15 -2.71 23.52
N LEU A 227 -2.95 -3.39 22.70
CA LEU A 227 -2.86 -3.27 21.24
C LEU A 227 -3.15 -1.85 20.76
N TRP A 228 -4.11 -1.17 21.40
CA TRP A 228 -4.37 0.24 21.12
C TRP A 228 -3.17 1.14 21.40
N ARG A 229 -2.33 0.84 22.40
CA ARG A 229 -1.09 1.60 22.63
C ARG A 229 -0.13 1.45 21.46
N LEU A 230 -0.01 0.25 20.88
CA LEU A 230 0.84 -0.02 19.72
C LEU A 230 0.31 0.65 18.45
N VAL A 231 -1.00 0.56 18.20
CA VAL A 231 -1.64 1.27 17.07
C VAL A 231 -1.41 2.77 17.17
N LYS A 232 -1.67 3.37 18.35
CA LYS A 232 -1.47 4.81 18.55
C LYS A 232 -0.01 5.20 18.37
N ARG A 233 0.94 4.42 18.90
CA ARG A 233 2.38 4.63 18.68
C ARG A 233 2.71 4.70 17.19
N ASN A 234 2.23 3.75 16.40
CA ASN A 234 2.52 3.66 14.97
C ASN A 234 1.86 4.82 14.20
N VAL A 235 0.57 5.08 14.44
CA VAL A 235 -0.17 6.19 13.82
C VAL A 235 0.46 7.54 14.16
N ASP A 236 0.75 7.81 15.43
CA ASP A 236 1.34 9.07 15.87
C ASP A 236 2.73 9.28 15.25
N PHE A 237 3.51 8.21 15.06
CA PHE A 237 4.80 8.27 14.36
C PHE A 237 4.63 8.64 12.89
N VAL A 238 3.67 8.02 12.19
CA VAL A 238 3.37 8.33 10.77
C VAL A 238 2.93 9.77 10.59
N ILE A 239 2.06 10.25 11.48
CA ILE A 239 1.65 11.67 11.51
C ILE A 239 2.86 12.58 11.76
N GLY A 240 3.75 12.18 12.67
CA GLY A 240 4.93 12.94 13.06
C GLY A 240 5.92 13.18 11.91
N TYR A 241 6.18 12.19 11.07
CA TYR A 241 7.02 12.38 9.87
C TYR A 241 6.23 12.87 8.67
N GLY A 242 4.91 12.73 8.69
CA GLY A 242 4.01 13.27 7.68
C GLY A 242 3.63 12.33 6.55
N GLY A 243 3.67 11.01 6.80
CA GLY A 243 3.20 9.98 5.88
C GLY A 243 1.70 10.08 5.59
N LEU A 244 1.30 9.48 4.47
CA LEU A 244 -0.11 9.29 4.11
C LEU A 244 -0.56 7.90 4.57
N PHE A 245 -1.75 7.80 5.15
CA PHE A 245 -2.42 6.52 5.37
C PHE A 245 -3.28 6.21 4.16
N GLU A 246 -3.13 5.05 3.55
CA GLU A 246 -4.05 4.67 2.47
C GLU A 246 -5.43 4.29 3.02
N LEU A 247 -6.48 4.74 2.32
CA LEU A 247 -7.79 4.10 2.34
C LEU A 247 -7.84 3.08 1.22
N ASN A 248 -7.59 1.83 1.58
CA ASN A 248 -7.50 0.74 0.62
C ASN A 248 -8.86 0.07 0.45
N SER A 249 -9.44 0.23 -0.74
CA SER A 249 -10.75 -0.32 -1.10
C SER A 249 -10.76 -1.83 -1.30
N ARG A 250 -9.59 -2.48 -1.40
CA ARG A 250 -9.45 -3.93 -1.56
C ARG A 250 -10.04 -4.73 -0.41
N ALA A 251 -10.10 -4.13 0.78
CA ALA A 251 -10.71 -4.71 1.97
C ALA A 251 -12.15 -5.24 1.71
N TRP A 252 -12.94 -4.53 0.91
CA TRP A 252 -14.30 -4.95 0.56
C TRP A 252 -14.33 -6.21 -0.31
N LYS A 253 -13.37 -6.37 -1.23
CA LYS A 253 -13.21 -7.63 -2.00
C LYS A 253 -12.92 -8.82 -1.09
N LYS A 254 -12.22 -8.56 0.03
CA LYS A 254 -11.85 -9.56 1.04
C LYS A 254 -12.98 -9.82 2.05
N GLY A 255 -14.12 -9.16 1.92
CA GLY A 255 -15.30 -9.34 2.78
C GLY A 255 -15.25 -8.55 4.08
N LEU A 256 -14.34 -7.59 4.22
CA LEU A 256 -14.31 -6.71 5.40
C LEU A 256 -15.41 -5.65 5.33
N ALA A 257 -15.85 -5.18 6.50
CA ALA A 257 -16.93 -4.21 6.62
C ALA A 257 -16.52 -2.80 6.13
N ASP A 258 -15.27 -2.44 6.40
CA ASP A 258 -14.69 -1.13 6.10
C ASP A 258 -13.42 -1.30 5.26
N ALA A 259 -12.99 -0.21 4.60
CA ALA A 259 -11.67 -0.11 3.98
C ALA A 259 -10.54 -0.39 4.99
N TYR A 260 -9.31 -0.65 4.55
CA TYR A 260 -8.16 -0.47 5.44
C TYR A 260 -7.77 1.01 5.53
N PRO A 261 -7.31 1.50 6.69
CA PRO A 261 -7.46 0.86 7.98
C PRO A 261 -8.94 0.78 8.37
N GLN A 262 -9.31 -0.23 9.17
CA GLN A 262 -10.70 -0.35 9.62
C GLN A 262 -11.13 0.88 10.45
N ARG A 263 -12.44 1.08 10.53
CA ARG A 263 -13.09 2.30 11.03
C ARG A 263 -12.54 2.84 12.34
N ASP A 264 -12.32 1.99 13.33
CA ASP A 264 -11.85 2.40 14.65
C ASP A 264 -10.47 3.08 14.60
N ILE A 265 -9.55 2.53 13.80
CA ILE A 265 -8.23 3.11 13.59
C ILE A 265 -8.30 4.35 12.69
N LEU A 266 -9.15 4.33 11.66
CA LEU A 266 -9.38 5.49 10.81
C LEU A 266 -9.91 6.69 11.61
N GLU A 267 -10.87 6.48 12.51
CA GLU A 267 -11.38 7.53 13.42
C GLU A 267 -10.25 8.14 14.25
N TYR A 268 -9.33 7.31 14.77
CA TYR A 268 -8.17 7.81 15.50
C TYR A 268 -7.24 8.64 14.61
N ILE A 269 -6.92 8.15 13.40
CA ILE A 269 -6.10 8.89 12.41
C ILE A 269 -6.72 10.27 12.13
N LEU A 270 -8.02 10.32 11.83
CA LEU A 270 -8.74 11.56 11.54
C LEU A 270 -8.76 12.49 12.76
N SER A 271 -8.96 11.96 13.98
CA SER A 271 -8.94 12.75 15.22
C SER A 271 -7.60 13.44 15.49
N LYS A 272 -6.52 12.95 14.87
CA LYS A 272 -5.15 13.49 14.96
C LYS A 272 -4.74 14.32 13.75
N ASN A 273 -5.69 14.65 12.86
CA ASN A 273 -5.43 15.30 11.57
C ASN A 273 -4.44 14.52 10.69
N GLY A 274 -4.47 13.18 10.80
CA GLY A 274 -3.71 12.31 9.91
C GLY A 274 -4.16 12.46 8.47
N ARG A 275 -3.20 12.38 7.54
CA ARG A 275 -3.44 12.59 6.12
C ARG A 275 -3.78 11.28 5.43
N VAL A 276 -4.90 11.28 4.71
CA VAL A 276 -5.43 10.07 4.10
C VAL A 276 -5.35 10.17 2.57
N THR A 277 -4.85 9.12 1.93
CA THR A 277 -4.83 8.94 0.47
C THR A 277 -5.75 7.81 0.05
N LEU A 278 -5.96 7.63 -1.25
CA LEU A 278 -6.83 6.59 -1.80
C LEU A 278 -5.98 5.50 -2.47
N SER A 279 -6.40 4.25 -2.33
CA SER A 279 -5.84 3.14 -3.09
C SER A 279 -6.88 2.06 -3.39
N ASP A 280 -6.72 1.40 -4.53
CA ASP A 280 -7.52 0.25 -4.96
C ASP A 280 -6.77 -1.08 -4.82
N ASP A 281 -5.44 -1.04 -4.68
CA ASP A 281 -4.57 -2.21 -4.59
C ASP A 281 -4.93 -3.20 -5.71
N SER A 282 -4.99 -2.62 -6.91
CA SER A 282 -5.47 -3.33 -8.10
C SER A 282 -4.49 -4.43 -8.46
N HIS A 283 -4.97 -5.66 -8.63
CA HIS A 283 -4.15 -6.79 -9.07
C HIS A 283 -4.42 -7.15 -10.54
N GLY A 284 -4.62 -6.12 -11.36
CA GLY A 284 -4.91 -6.24 -12.79
C GLY A 284 -5.95 -5.24 -13.29
N PRO A 285 -6.18 -5.20 -14.61
CA PRO A 285 -6.98 -4.17 -15.26
C PRO A 285 -8.44 -4.09 -14.76
N ASP A 286 -9.05 -5.23 -14.45
CA ASP A 286 -10.44 -5.28 -13.95
C ASP A 286 -10.57 -4.78 -12.50
N ASP A 287 -9.46 -4.77 -11.76
CA ASP A 287 -9.42 -4.35 -10.37
C ASP A 287 -9.18 -2.83 -10.22
N VAL A 288 -8.80 -2.13 -11.28
CA VAL A 288 -8.55 -0.67 -11.23
C VAL A 288 -9.83 0.06 -10.83
N GLY A 289 -9.70 0.94 -9.84
CA GLY A 289 -10.78 1.69 -9.22
C GLY A 289 -11.84 0.82 -8.54
N MET A 290 -11.61 -0.48 -8.31
CA MET A 290 -12.61 -1.36 -7.72
C MET A 290 -13.11 -0.79 -6.39
N TYR A 291 -14.45 -0.74 -6.23
CA TYR A 291 -15.16 -0.14 -5.09
C TYR A 291 -14.95 1.37 -4.88
N TYR A 292 -14.39 2.13 -5.83
CA TYR A 292 -14.32 3.59 -5.69
C TYR A 292 -15.72 4.22 -5.76
N ASN A 293 -16.60 3.67 -6.60
CA ASN A 293 -17.98 4.11 -6.73
C ASN A 293 -18.94 2.91 -6.76
N PRO A 294 -20.00 2.88 -5.92
CA PRO A 294 -20.37 3.87 -4.90
C PRO A 294 -19.70 3.72 -3.53
N GLU A 295 -18.99 2.62 -3.25
CA GLU A 295 -18.61 2.24 -1.88
C GLU A 295 -17.67 3.23 -1.21
N LEU A 296 -16.50 3.51 -1.80
CA LEU A 296 -15.53 4.46 -1.25
C LEU A 296 -16.13 5.86 -1.16
N LYS A 297 -16.86 6.31 -2.19
CA LYS A 297 -17.55 7.61 -2.17
C LYS A 297 -18.47 7.72 -0.95
N ARG A 298 -19.34 6.73 -0.74
CA ARG A 298 -20.23 6.67 0.44
C ARG A 298 -19.43 6.59 1.73
N TYR A 299 -18.32 5.86 1.75
CA TYR A 299 -17.48 5.72 2.94
C TYR A 299 -16.79 7.03 3.33
N LEU A 300 -16.29 7.80 2.37
CA LEU A 300 -15.75 9.15 2.60
C LEU A 300 -16.81 10.07 3.22
N GLU A 301 -18.06 10.02 2.73
CA GLU A 301 -19.18 10.77 3.29
C GLU A 301 -19.53 10.32 4.72
N GLN A 302 -19.61 9.00 4.95
CA GLN A 302 -19.91 8.41 6.27
C GLN A 302 -18.87 8.77 7.33
N MET A 303 -17.59 8.77 6.95
CA MET A 303 -16.48 9.13 7.83
C MET A 303 -16.25 10.64 7.91
N ASN A 304 -17.08 11.45 7.25
CA ASN A 304 -16.96 12.91 7.17
C ASN A 304 -15.57 13.38 6.70
N ILE A 305 -15.00 12.68 5.73
CA ILE A 305 -13.71 13.02 5.12
C ILE A 305 -13.96 14.04 4.02
N GLN A 306 -13.61 15.29 4.29
CA GLN A 306 -13.85 16.42 3.37
C GLN A 306 -12.66 16.68 2.43
N GLN A 307 -11.50 16.11 2.75
CA GLN A 307 -10.26 16.30 2.02
C GLN A 307 -9.44 15.02 2.03
N VAL A 308 -8.83 14.71 0.88
CA VAL A 308 -7.87 13.62 0.71
C VAL A 308 -6.57 14.17 0.12
N TYR A 309 -5.50 13.42 0.28
CA TYR A 309 -4.14 13.82 -0.07
C TYR A 309 -3.60 12.91 -1.16
N TYR A 310 -2.78 13.45 -2.05
CA TYR A 310 -2.17 12.69 -3.13
C TYR A 310 -0.71 13.10 -3.34
N LEU A 311 0.10 12.15 -3.82
CA LEU A 311 1.47 12.40 -4.23
C LEU A 311 1.50 13.02 -5.63
N ALA A 312 2.34 14.03 -5.81
CA ALA A 312 2.59 14.67 -7.10
C ALA A 312 4.11 14.74 -7.38
N PRO A 313 4.53 14.69 -8.66
CA PRO A 313 5.94 14.84 -9.00
C PRO A 313 6.49 16.18 -8.52
N ASN A 314 7.75 16.22 -8.07
CA ASN A 314 8.41 17.49 -7.80
C ASN A 314 8.48 18.34 -9.07
N GLN A 315 8.08 19.62 -8.97
CA GLN A 315 8.22 20.54 -10.09
C GLN A 315 9.71 20.66 -10.44
N LYS A 316 10.08 20.39 -11.69
CA LYS A 316 11.36 20.87 -12.20
C LYS A 316 11.29 22.39 -12.11
N SER A 317 12.30 23.03 -11.52
CA SER A 317 12.41 24.49 -11.52
C SER A 317 12.51 25.00 -12.96
N CYS A 318 11.36 25.21 -13.60
CA CYS A 318 11.21 25.93 -14.84
C CYS A 318 10.49 27.22 -14.49
N THR A 319 11.19 28.32 -14.76
CA THR A 319 10.77 29.71 -14.54
C THR A 319 9.38 30.01 -15.10
N GLN A 320 8.56 30.66 -14.26
CA GLN A 320 7.38 31.49 -14.57
C GLN A 320 6.24 30.83 -15.38
N GLY A 321 5.12 30.57 -14.69
CA GLY A 321 3.83 30.32 -15.32
C GLY A 321 2.77 29.93 -14.29
N GLU A 322 1.86 30.87 -14.00
CA GLU A 322 0.54 30.74 -13.35
C GLU A 322 0.35 29.66 -12.26
N GLU A 323 0.39 30.09 -11.00
CA GLU A 323 -0.07 29.30 -9.85
C GLU A 323 -1.58 29.01 -9.98
N ASP A 324 -1.95 27.74 -10.20
CA ASP A 324 -3.34 27.29 -10.01
C ASP A 324 -3.65 27.33 -8.51
N THR A 325 -4.31 28.40 -8.07
CA THR A 325 -4.69 28.70 -6.68
C THR A 325 -5.61 27.67 -6.01
N ARG A 326 -5.98 26.57 -6.68
CA ARG A 326 -6.87 25.52 -6.15
C ARG A 326 -6.16 24.39 -5.43
N ASP A 327 -4.85 24.25 -5.57
CA ASP A 327 -4.08 23.16 -4.97
C ASP A 327 -3.17 23.69 -3.86
N GLN A 328 -3.48 23.35 -2.61
CA GLN A 328 -2.56 23.59 -1.50
C GLN A 328 -1.41 22.58 -1.56
N VAL A 329 -0.20 23.06 -1.84
CA VAL A 329 1.04 22.28 -1.76
C VAL A 329 1.47 22.21 -0.29
N TYR A 330 1.59 20.99 0.24
CA TYR A 330 2.11 20.76 1.58
C TYR A 330 3.59 20.42 1.45
N GLU A 331 4.45 21.43 1.45
CA GLU A 331 5.89 21.22 1.61
C GLU A 331 6.16 20.72 3.03
N THR A 332 6.43 19.42 3.16
CA THR A 332 6.91 18.88 4.43
C THR A 332 8.37 19.30 4.60
N LYS A 333 8.70 19.96 5.71
CA LYS A 333 10.10 20.13 6.17
C LYS A 333 10.74 18.79 6.60
N ALA A 334 10.15 17.66 6.22
CA ALA A 334 10.40 16.34 6.79
C ALA A 334 11.03 15.41 5.74
N SER A 335 12.36 15.39 5.72
CA SER A 335 13.20 14.19 5.82
C SER A 335 14.61 14.51 5.32
N ALA A 336 15.46 14.93 6.27
CA ALA A 336 16.90 15.03 6.04
C ALA A 336 17.65 13.71 6.36
N LYS A 337 16.95 12.71 6.92
CA LYS A 337 17.55 11.48 7.49
C LYS A 337 17.34 10.22 6.65
N THR A 338 16.13 9.99 6.13
CA THR A 338 15.78 8.80 5.32
C THR A 338 15.72 9.10 3.82
N GLY A 339 15.59 10.37 3.46
CA GLY A 339 15.37 10.80 2.09
C GLY A 339 13.94 10.53 1.58
N SER A 340 13.00 10.29 2.50
CA SER A 340 11.57 10.24 2.19
C SER A 340 11.09 11.58 1.62
N PHE A 341 10.11 11.56 0.71
CA PHE A 341 9.57 12.73 -0.02
C PHE A 341 10.58 13.48 -0.92
N GLN A 342 11.78 12.93 -1.18
CA GLN A 342 12.76 13.60 -2.06
C GLN A 342 12.34 13.71 -3.53
N HIS A 343 11.38 12.91 -3.98
CA HIS A 343 11.00 12.80 -5.41
C HIS A 343 9.55 13.19 -5.68
N VAL A 344 8.76 13.35 -4.62
CA VAL A 344 7.33 13.69 -4.67
C VAL A 344 7.00 14.67 -3.56
N HIS A 345 5.94 15.45 -3.75
CA HIS A 345 5.35 16.26 -2.70
C HIS A 345 3.88 15.89 -2.50
N VAL A 346 3.32 16.31 -1.37
CA VAL A 346 1.92 16.04 -1.02
C VAL A 346 1.05 17.23 -1.42
N ARG A 347 -0.04 16.96 -2.14
CA ARG A 347 -1.10 17.93 -2.44
C ARG A 347 -2.40 17.44 -1.79
N ALA A 348 -3.32 18.36 -1.54
CA ALA A 348 -4.63 18.01 -1.00
C ALA A 348 -5.74 18.43 -1.96
N VAL A 349 -6.81 17.65 -2.00
CA VAL A 349 -7.98 17.92 -2.82
C VAL A 349 -9.26 17.69 -2.01
N PRO A 350 -10.27 18.58 -2.12
CA PRO A 350 -11.57 18.34 -1.51
C PRO A 350 -12.21 17.05 -2.08
N THR A 351 -12.83 16.24 -1.23
CA THR A 351 -13.50 15.00 -1.69
C THR A 351 -14.64 15.29 -2.66
N ALA A 352 -15.30 16.44 -2.53
CA ALA A 352 -16.32 16.92 -3.47
C ALA A 352 -15.79 17.19 -4.90
N SER A 353 -14.47 17.34 -5.06
CA SER A 353 -13.82 17.54 -6.36
C SER A 353 -13.34 16.23 -7.00
N LEU A 354 -13.50 15.09 -6.32
CA LEU A 354 -13.16 13.79 -6.90
C LEU A 354 -14.17 13.39 -7.98
N ASN A 355 -13.66 13.18 -9.18
CA ASN A 355 -14.47 12.74 -10.32
C ASN A 355 -14.58 11.20 -10.35
N PHE A 356 -15.53 10.64 -9.62
CA PHE A 356 -15.81 9.21 -9.63
C PHE A 356 -16.36 8.74 -10.99
N TYR A 357 -15.87 7.61 -11.50
CA TYR A 357 -16.40 7.00 -12.72
C TYR A 357 -17.87 6.61 -12.53
N HIS A 358 -18.68 6.65 -13.59
CA HIS A 358 -20.08 6.25 -13.51
C HIS A 358 -20.20 4.74 -13.27
N SER A 359 -21.08 4.32 -12.36
CA SER A 359 -21.45 2.91 -12.23
C SER A 359 -22.13 2.47 -13.53
N SER A 360 -21.53 1.48 -14.20
CA SER A 360 -22.07 0.83 -15.39
C SER A 360 -23.31 0.02 -15.10
#